data_AF-A0A7K9QMK0-F1
#
_entry.id   AF-A0A7K9QMK0-F1
#
_cell.length_a   1.000
_cell.length_b   1.000
_cell.length_c   1.000
_cell.angle_alpha   90.00
_cell.angle_beta   90.00
_cell.angle_gamma   90.00
#
_symmetry.space_group_name_H-M   'P 1'
#
loop_
_entity.id
_entity.type
_entity.pdbx_description
1 polymer ?
#
loop_
_entity_poly.entity_id
_entity_poly.type
_entity_poly.pdbx_seq_one_letter_code
_entity_poly.pdbx_strand_id
1 'polypeptide(L)'
;TAIAITEQPVSVSVPVGYSFTLRCRAQGRTSLQYQWFCQYQSDCRLIPGATNQDLPIIAEQTQLYTCRVNDLHRNAVFSDWVKVEVHQCVARGLPPRLWQGEPVIVLHPSEQRVELGQPLQLQCAAMGVPAPSYQWYRNGNLLEQQKRKKLWIAPTKVSDSGTYLCCASNSHGEHWTNAVDIHIGEQRQPTSLCCKPPATGKIALLVGNNRYQHHPNLVAPVRDVFELRRLLEHLGFQVVSLLD
;
A
#
# COMPACT_ATOMS: atom_id res chain seq x y z
N THR A 1 30.81 -22.79 -14.94
CA THR A 1 30.30 -21.62 -14.24
C THR A 1 30.24 -21.95 -12.77
N ALA A 2 30.64 -21.01 -11.92
CA ALA A 2 30.37 -21.08 -10.48
C ALA A 2 28.85 -21.14 -10.25
N ILE A 3 28.42 -21.49 -9.03
CA ILE A 3 27.00 -21.50 -8.67
C ILE A 3 26.44 -20.09 -8.90
N ALA A 4 25.37 -19.99 -9.66
CA ALA A 4 24.67 -18.73 -9.93
C ALA A 4 23.18 -18.91 -9.62
N ILE A 5 22.64 -18.11 -8.70
CA ILE A 5 21.20 -18.08 -8.42
C ILE A 5 20.53 -17.35 -9.59
N THR A 6 19.60 -18.03 -10.26
CA THR A 6 18.87 -17.54 -11.44
C THR A 6 17.46 -17.07 -11.12
N GLU A 7 16.88 -17.52 -10.01
CA GLU A 7 15.61 -17.02 -9.48
C GLU A 7 15.79 -16.79 -7.98
N GLN A 8 15.72 -15.53 -7.56
CA GLN A 8 15.73 -15.15 -6.15
C GLN A 8 14.32 -15.34 -5.57
N PRO A 9 14.20 -15.72 -4.29
CA PRO A 9 12.91 -15.62 -3.61
C PRO A 9 12.47 -14.16 -3.55
N VAL A 10 11.17 -13.95 -3.40
CA VAL A 10 10.58 -12.61 -3.27
C VAL A 10 10.00 -12.41 -1.88
N SER A 11 10.10 -11.18 -1.36
CA SER A 11 9.36 -10.81 -0.15
C SER A 11 7.86 -10.87 -0.42
N VAL A 12 7.06 -11.15 0.60
CA VAL A 12 5.58 -11.22 0.50
C VAL A 12 4.93 -10.52 1.68
N SER A 13 3.69 -10.05 1.49
CA SER A 13 2.88 -9.48 2.56
C SER A 13 1.47 -10.04 2.48
N VAL A 14 1.06 -10.83 3.48
CA VAL A 14 -0.11 -11.71 3.39
C VAL A 14 -0.82 -11.79 4.75
N PRO A 15 -2.10 -12.22 4.83
CA PRO A 15 -2.75 -12.43 6.12
C PRO A 15 -2.22 -13.70 6.79
N VAL A 16 -2.46 -13.82 8.10
CA VAL A 16 -2.19 -15.06 8.84
C VAL A 16 -2.94 -16.26 8.23
N GLY A 17 -2.29 -17.41 8.17
CA GLY A 17 -2.81 -18.65 7.59
C GLY A 17 -2.71 -18.74 6.06
N TYR A 18 -2.31 -17.66 5.36
CA TYR A 18 -2.16 -17.70 3.90
C TYR A 18 -1.03 -18.64 3.49
N SER A 19 -1.28 -19.48 2.48
CA SER A 19 -0.28 -20.42 1.96
C SER A 19 0.30 -19.96 0.63
N PHE A 20 1.62 -20.05 0.51
CA PHE A 20 2.37 -19.69 -0.70
C PHE A 20 3.70 -20.45 -0.75
N THR A 21 4.51 -20.23 -1.78
CA THR A 21 5.81 -20.91 -1.94
C THR A 21 6.90 -19.89 -2.22
N LEU A 22 7.98 -19.93 -1.42
CA LEU A 22 9.23 -19.25 -1.76
C LEU A 22 10.03 -20.12 -2.73
N ARG A 23 10.61 -19.50 -3.75
CA ARG A 23 11.35 -20.20 -4.80
C ARG A 23 12.79 -19.70 -4.85
N CYS A 24 13.74 -20.63 -4.92
CA CYS A 24 15.14 -20.34 -5.18
C CYS A 24 15.61 -21.29 -6.28
N ARG A 25 16.02 -20.76 -7.44
CA ARG A 25 16.60 -21.56 -8.53
C ARG A 25 18.02 -21.14 -8.76
N ALA A 26 18.86 -22.09 -9.11
CA ALA A 26 20.26 -21.84 -9.38
C ALA A 26 20.77 -22.78 -10.47
N GLN A 27 21.88 -22.39 -11.09
CA GLN A 27 22.60 -23.17 -12.07
C GLN A 27 24.04 -23.36 -11.61
N GLY A 28 24.60 -24.51 -11.93
CA GLY A 28 25.97 -24.89 -11.59
C GLY A 28 26.45 -26.04 -12.47
N ARG A 29 27.74 -26.37 -12.38
CA ARG A 29 28.34 -27.46 -13.17
C ARG A 29 28.02 -28.86 -12.64
N THR A 30 27.68 -28.96 -11.37
CA THR A 30 27.34 -30.23 -10.72
C THR A 30 25.93 -30.16 -10.15
N SER A 31 25.43 -31.30 -9.66
CA SER A 31 24.21 -31.34 -8.85
C SER A 31 24.29 -30.33 -7.70
N LEU A 32 23.20 -29.59 -7.52
CA LEU A 32 23.07 -28.57 -6.50
C LEU A 32 22.23 -29.10 -5.34
N GLN A 33 22.58 -28.67 -4.13
CA GLN A 33 21.84 -28.96 -2.90
C GLN A 33 21.33 -27.65 -2.33
N TYR A 34 20.07 -27.66 -1.88
CA TYR A 34 19.42 -26.51 -1.27
C TYR A 34 19.28 -26.73 0.22
N GLN A 35 19.27 -25.64 0.98
CA GLN A 35 18.88 -25.64 2.38
C GLN A 35 18.32 -24.27 2.75
N TRP A 36 17.09 -24.24 3.26
CA TRP A 36 16.48 -23.00 3.73
C TRP A 36 16.76 -22.70 5.19
N PHE A 37 16.80 -21.40 5.48
CA PHE A 37 17.01 -20.85 6.80
C PHE A 37 15.95 -19.78 7.07
N CYS A 38 15.54 -19.66 8.32
CA CYS A 38 14.78 -18.53 8.82
C CYS A 38 15.62 -17.76 9.84
N GLN A 39 15.38 -16.46 9.96
CA GLN A 39 15.87 -15.74 11.11
C GLN A 39 15.05 -16.13 12.35
N TYR A 40 15.58 -16.07 13.54
CA TYR A 40 14.78 -16.08 14.76
C TYR A 40 15.48 -15.16 15.74
N GLN A 41 14.82 -14.06 16.11
CA GLN A 41 15.48 -12.95 16.80
C GLN A 41 16.68 -12.45 15.98
N SER A 42 17.91 -12.64 16.47
CA SER A 42 19.15 -12.30 15.77
C SER A 42 19.82 -13.49 15.08
N ASP A 43 19.33 -14.72 15.28
CA ASP A 43 20.01 -15.93 14.83
C ASP A 43 19.49 -16.42 13.48
N CYS A 44 20.38 -16.94 12.65
CA CYS A 44 20.01 -17.67 11.44
C CYS A 44 19.82 -19.16 11.79
N ARG A 45 18.58 -19.65 11.75
CA ARG A 45 18.22 -21.03 12.10
C ARG A 45 17.91 -21.85 10.86
N LEU A 46 18.45 -23.06 10.83
CA LEU A 46 18.16 -24.05 9.79
C LEU A 46 16.71 -24.53 9.92
N ILE A 47 16.00 -24.62 8.80
CA ILE A 47 14.68 -25.26 8.73
C ILE A 47 14.87 -26.74 8.41
N PRO A 48 14.58 -27.67 9.35
CA PRO A 48 14.82 -29.10 9.12
C PRO A 48 14.05 -29.63 7.92
N GLY A 49 14.73 -30.40 7.06
CA GLY A 49 14.11 -31.03 5.87
C GLY A 49 13.81 -30.08 4.71
N ALA A 50 14.04 -28.78 4.85
CA ALA A 50 13.82 -27.79 3.79
C ALA A 50 14.97 -27.78 2.77
N THR A 51 15.14 -28.88 2.04
CA THR A 51 16.24 -29.13 1.09
C THR A 51 15.85 -29.01 -0.37
N ASN A 52 14.62 -28.57 -0.65
CA ASN A 52 14.10 -28.36 -2.00
C ASN A 52 14.31 -26.91 -2.46
N GLN A 53 14.32 -26.72 -3.78
CA GLN A 53 14.31 -25.41 -4.43
C GLN A 53 13.05 -24.58 -4.12
N ASP A 54 11.97 -25.25 -3.72
CA ASP A 54 10.68 -24.67 -3.34
C ASP A 54 10.42 -24.90 -1.86
N LEU A 55 10.13 -23.82 -1.12
CA LEU A 55 9.75 -23.85 0.28
C LEU A 55 8.28 -23.43 0.41
N PRO A 56 7.34 -24.39 0.61
CA PRO A 56 5.96 -24.06 0.95
C PRO A 56 5.90 -23.45 2.35
N ILE A 57 5.16 -22.35 2.49
CA ILE A 57 4.99 -21.60 3.73
C ILE A 57 3.49 -21.47 4.02
N ILE A 58 3.13 -21.61 5.29
CA ILE A 58 1.88 -21.10 5.86
C ILE A 58 2.27 -19.90 6.72
N ALA A 59 1.69 -18.74 6.41
CA ALA A 59 2.05 -17.48 7.05
C ALA A 59 1.54 -17.42 8.50
N GLU A 60 2.41 -17.64 9.49
CA GLU A 60 2.02 -17.56 10.91
C GLU A 60 2.51 -16.26 11.57
N GLN A 61 3.75 -15.89 11.28
CA GLN A 61 4.43 -14.75 11.89
C GLN A 61 5.38 -14.08 10.90
N THR A 62 5.66 -12.80 11.13
CA THR A 62 6.58 -12.06 10.29
C THR A 62 8.00 -12.60 10.46
N GLN A 63 8.60 -13.05 9.36
CA GLN A 63 9.92 -13.67 9.37
C GLN A 63 10.75 -13.28 8.16
N LEU A 64 12.08 -13.30 8.35
CA LEU A 64 13.06 -13.30 7.29
C LEU A 64 13.48 -14.74 6.93
N TYR A 65 13.67 -15.00 5.64
CA TYR A 65 14.12 -16.28 5.07
C TYR A 65 15.25 -16.07 4.07
N THR A 66 16.15 -17.05 3.97
CA THR A 66 17.17 -17.13 2.91
C THR A 66 17.40 -18.58 2.52
N CYS A 67 17.86 -18.81 1.30
CA CYS A 67 18.19 -20.12 0.78
C CYS A 67 19.70 -20.22 0.55
N ARG A 68 20.33 -21.27 1.06
CA ARG A 68 21.70 -21.64 0.70
C ARG A 68 21.65 -22.65 -0.44
N VAL A 69 22.47 -22.42 -1.46
CA VAL A 69 22.72 -23.37 -2.54
C VAL A 69 24.18 -23.77 -2.48
N ASN A 70 24.46 -25.07 -2.41
CA ASN A 70 25.81 -25.60 -2.47
C ASN A 70 26.00 -26.65 -3.56
N ASP A 71 27.23 -26.83 -4.01
CA ASP A 71 27.62 -27.85 -4.98
C ASP A 71 28.33 -29.04 -4.30
N LEU A 72 28.75 -30.03 -5.10
CA LEU A 72 29.48 -31.21 -4.60
C LEU A 72 30.90 -30.88 -4.12
N HIS A 73 31.46 -29.74 -4.53
CA HIS A 73 32.78 -29.26 -4.12
C HIS A 73 32.73 -28.36 -2.88
N ARG A 74 31.56 -28.30 -2.21
CA ARG A 74 31.30 -27.47 -1.03
C ARG A 74 31.39 -25.95 -1.28
N ASN A 75 31.32 -25.51 -2.53
CA ASN A 75 31.06 -24.11 -2.81
C ASN A 75 29.63 -23.79 -2.37
N ALA A 76 29.41 -22.64 -1.75
CA ALA A 76 28.09 -22.24 -1.28
C ALA A 76 27.82 -20.77 -1.59
N VAL A 77 26.59 -20.49 -2.02
CA VAL A 77 26.06 -19.14 -2.22
C VAL A 77 24.72 -19.03 -1.47
N PHE A 78 24.40 -17.84 -1.01
CA PHE A 78 23.12 -17.55 -0.37
C PHE A 78 22.27 -16.66 -1.27
N SER A 79 20.96 -16.88 -1.24
CA SER A 79 19.98 -15.97 -1.81
C SER A 79 19.93 -14.68 -1.01
N ASP A 80 19.28 -13.66 -1.59
CA ASP A 80 18.89 -12.48 -0.82
C ASP A 80 17.95 -12.88 0.32
N TRP A 81 17.98 -12.10 1.39
CA TRP A 81 17.02 -12.22 2.48
C TRP A 81 15.68 -11.67 2.04
N VAL A 82 14.63 -12.46 2.22
CA VAL A 82 13.25 -12.06 1.92
C VAL A 82 12.40 -12.01 3.17
N LYS A 83 11.52 -11.02 3.24
CA LYS A 83 10.59 -10.83 4.34
C LYS A 83 9.23 -11.40 3.96
N VAL A 84 8.75 -12.33 4.78
CA VAL A 84 7.34 -12.74 4.83
C VAL A 84 6.70 -11.89 5.92
N GLU A 85 5.96 -10.87 5.53
CA GLU A 85 5.22 -10.01 6.46
C GLU A 85 3.78 -10.50 6.64
N VAL A 86 3.39 -10.74 7.89
CA VAL A 86 2.10 -11.34 8.24
C VAL A 86 1.19 -10.32 8.92
N HIS A 87 0.02 -10.10 8.34
CA HIS A 87 -1.03 -9.26 8.90
C HIS A 87 -1.99 -10.11 9.75
N GLN A 88 -2.02 -9.85 11.06
CA GLN A 88 -2.85 -10.60 12.01
C GLN A 88 -4.33 -10.23 11.93
N CYS A 89 -4.63 -8.95 11.67
CA CYS A 89 -5.99 -8.42 11.58
C CYS A 89 -6.21 -7.86 10.18
N VAL A 90 -6.98 -8.57 9.36
CA VAL A 90 -7.38 -8.14 8.02
C VAL A 90 -8.91 -8.14 7.95
N ALA A 91 -9.50 -7.19 7.22
CA ALA A 91 -10.94 -7.09 7.05
C ALA A 91 -11.53 -8.39 6.46
N ARG A 92 -12.77 -8.73 6.84
CA ARG A 92 -13.46 -9.91 6.30
C ARG A 92 -13.57 -9.81 4.79
N GLY A 93 -13.34 -10.94 4.10
CA GLY A 93 -13.40 -11.02 2.64
C GLY A 93 -12.11 -10.63 1.93
N LEU A 94 -11.04 -10.31 2.68
CA LEU A 94 -9.70 -10.09 2.14
C LEU A 94 -8.74 -11.25 2.52
N PRO A 95 -7.82 -11.62 1.61
CA PRO A 95 -7.78 -11.22 0.21
C PRO A 95 -8.99 -11.79 -0.57
N PRO A 96 -9.30 -11.24 -1.76
CA PRO A 96 -10.35 -11.77 -2.62
C PRO A 96 -10.17 -13.27 -2.91
N ARG A 97 -11.27 -14.00 -3.15
CA ARG A 97 -11.24 -15.47 -3.36
C ARG A 97 -10.33 -15.96 -4.50
N LEU A 98 -9.97 -15.10 -5.43
CA LEU A 98 -9.12 -15.38 -6.59
C LEU A 98 -7.94 -14.41 -6.69
N TRP A 99 -7.44 -13.96 -5.54
CA TRP A 99 -6.30 -13.05 -5.46
C TRP A 99 -5.05 -13.67 -6.07
N GLN A 100 -4.40 -12.95 -6.99
CA GLN A 100 -3.21 -13.42 -7.70
C GLN A 100 -1.92 -12.79 -7.17
N GLY A 101 -2.02 -11.99 -6.11
CA GLY A 101 -0.88 -11.34 -5.47
C GLY A 101 -0.75 -9.86 -5.80
N GLU A 102 -1.70 -9.27 -6.52
CA GLU A 102 -1.80 -7.82 -6.72
C GLU A 102 -1.93 -7.04 -5.39
N PRO A 103 -1.52 -5.78 -5.31
CA PRO A 103 -1.57 -5.04 -4.06
C PRO A 103 -3.01 -4.83 -3.57
N VAL A 104 -3.24 -5.08 -2.28
CA VAL A 104 -4.53 -4.80 -1.63
C VAL A 104 -4.30 -4.00 -0.37
N ILE A 105 -4.79 -2.76 -0.32
CA ILE A 105 -4.69 -1.90 0.86
C ILE A 105 -5.48 -2.52 2.00
N VAL A 106 -4.83 -2.68 3.16
CA VAL A 106 -5.42 -3.19 4.40
C VAL A 106 -5.39 -2.15 5.53
N LEU A 107 -4.59 -1.10 5.37
CA LEU A 107 -4.55 0.04 6.29
C LEU A 107 -4.46 1.33 5.47
N HIS A 108 -5.45 2.18 5.64
CA HIS A 108 -5.48 3.54 5.12
C HIS A 108 -4.87 4.51 6.14
N PRO A 109 -4.25 5.62 5.68
CA PRO A 109 -3.93 6.72 6.58
C PRO A 109 -5.21 7.34 7.15
N SER A 110 -5.05 8.14 8.21
CA SER A 110 -6.15 8.86 8.87
C SER A 110 -5.93 10.36 8.78
N GLU A 111 -7.03 11.12 8.73
CA GLU A 111 -7.00 12.58 8.85
C GLU A 111 -6.43 13.01 10.20
N GLN A 112 -5.62 14.08 10.19
CA GLN A 112 -4.97 14.60 11.39
C GLN A 112 -4.91 16.13 11.35
N ARG A 113 -5.04 16.74 12.53
CA ARG A 113 -4.68 18.13 12.77
C ARG A 113 -3.41 18.13 13.60
N VAL A 114 -2.34 18.69 13.05
CA VAL A 114 -1.01 18.67 13.66
C VAL A 114 -0.59 20.10 13.97
N GLU A 115 -0.02 20.28 15.16
CA GLU A 115 0.56 21.54 15.56
C GLU A 115 1.82 21.86 14.76
N LEU A 116 2.00 23.14 14.42
CA LEU A 116 3.21 23.60 13.74
C LEU A 116 4.47 23.17 14.52
N GLY A 117 5.40 22.52 13.82
CA GLY A 117 6.63 21.99 14.38
C GLY A 117 6.51 20.60 15.01
N GLN A 118 5.30 20.13 15.33
CA GLN A 118 5.07 18.76 15.83
C GLN A 118 5.18 17.73 14.71
N PRO A 119 5.59 16.49 14.99
CA PRO A 119 5.75 15.47 13.96
C PRO A 119 4.39 15.00 13.40
N LEU A 120 4.31 14.89 12.07
CA LEU A 120 3.21 14.21 11.38
C LEU A 120 3.64 12.78 11.05
N GLN A 121 2.82 11.80 11.44
CA GLN A 121 2.99 10.40 11.07
C GLN A 121 1.76 9.88 10.34
N LEU A 122 1.94 9.52 9.07
CA LEU A 122 0.95 8.77 8.29
C LEU A 122 1.43 7.35 8.03
N GLN A 123 0.49 6.43 7.91
CA GLN A 123 0.80 5.03 7.66
C GLN A 123 -0.19 4.44 6.65
N CYS A 124 0.35 3.65 5.72
CA CYS A 124 -0.42 2.77 4.84
C CYS A 124 0.16 1.34 4.94
N ALA A 125 -0.67 0.34 4.73
CA ALA A 125 -0.23 -1.04 4.61
C ALA A 125 -1.05 -1.77 3.55
N ALA A 126 -0.40 -2.71 2.88
CA ALA A 126 -0.98 -3.48 1.79
C ALA A 126 -0.50 -4.93 1.86
N MET A 127 -1.35 -5.84 1.43
CA MET A 127 -0.96 -7.21 1.07
C MET A 127 -0.46 -7.24 -0.38
N GLY A 128 0.35 -8.23 -0.73
CA GLY A 128 0.90 -8.44 -2.07
C GLY A 128 1.85 -9.64 -2.13
N VAL A 129 1.84 -10.33 -3.26
CA VAL A 129 2.81 -11.37 -3.63
C VAL A 129 3.29 -11.06 -5.06
N PRO A 130 4.45 -10.41 -5.26
CA PRO A 130 5.44 -9.96 -4.27
C PRO A 130 4.94 -8.85 -3.32
N ALA A 131 5.65 -8.66 -2.20
CA ALA A 131 5.39 -7.59 -1.25
C ALA A 131 5.39 -6.22 -1.96
N PRO A 132 4.37 -5.36 -1.74
CA PRO A 132 4.28 -4.09 -2.44
C PRO A 132 5.40 -3.12 -2.02
N SER A 133 5.86 -2.34 -3.00
CA SER A 133 6.57 -1.08 -2.77
C SER A 133 5.57 0.05 -2.51
N TYR A 134 6.01 1.13 -1.85
CA TYR A 134 5.13 2.24 -1.46
C TYR A 134 5.63 3.55 -2.03
N GLN A 135 4.70 4.47 -2.28
CA GLN A 135 5.01 5.82 -2.70
C GLN A 135 3.93 6.80 -2.19
N TRP A 136 4.36 7.86 -1.51
CA TRP A 136 3.44 8.90 -1.03
C TRP A 136 3.31 10.07 -2.00
N TYR A 137 2.13 10.68 -1.97
CA TYR A 137 1.76 11.85 -2.75
C TYR A 137 1.10 12.89 -1.84
N ARG A 138 1.31 14.17 -2.18
CA ARG A 138 0.67 15.32 -1.52
C ARG A 138 0.12 16.27 -2.57
N ASN A 139 -1.18 16.53 -2.53
CA ASN A 139 -1.89 17.38 -3.49
C ASN A 139 -1.61 16.94 -4.94
N GLY A 140 -1.62 15.63 -5.19
CA GLY A 140 -1.30 15.02 -6.49
C GLY A 140 0.18 14.95 -6.84
N ASN A 141 1.08 15.59 -6.07
CA ASN A 141 2.51 15.61 -6.36
C ASN A 141 3.25 14.48 -5.67
N LEU A 142 4.21 13.88 -6.39
CA LEU A 142 5.08 12.84 -5.89
C LEU A 142 6.00 13.35 -4.77
N LEU A 143 6.04 12.63 -3.64
CA LEU A 143 7.04 12.86 -2.59
C LEU A 143 8.22 11.91 -2.82
N GLU A 144 9.20 12.31 -3.64
CA GLU A 144 10.24 11.41 -4.20
C GLU A 144 10.96 10.51 -3.18
N GLN A 145 11.20 11.03 -1.97
CA GLN A 145 11.95 10.31 -0.93
C GLN A 145 11.06 9.50 0.01
N GLN A 146 9.75 9.53 -0.18
CA GLN A 146 8.76 8.92 0.71
C GLN A 146 8.24 7.61 0.14
N LYS A 147 9.10 6.58 0.21
CA LYS A 147 8.86 5.24 -0.38
C LYS A 147 8.55 4.15 0.64
N ARG A 148 8.21 4.54 1.87
CA ARG A 148 7.98 3.62 3.00
C ARG A 148 6.50 3.56 3.36
N LYS A 149 6.10 2.48 4.04
CA LYS A 149 4.77 2.32 4.63
C LYS A 149 4.38 3.47 5.57
N LYS A 150 5.37 4.06 6.24
CA LYS A 150 5.20 5.21 7.14
C LYS A 150 5.83 6.44 6.52
N LEU A 151 5.05 7.51 6.45
CA LEU A 151 5.51 8.86 6.15
C LEU A 151 5.72 9.58 7.49
N TRP A 152 6.90 10.16 7.66
CA TRP A 152 7.28 10.93 8.83
C TRP A 152 7.77 12.30 8.39
N ILE A 153 7.06 13.36 8.79
CA ILE A 153 7.44 14.74 8.52
C ILE A 153 7.67 15.42 9.87
N ALA A 154 8.91 15.79 10.14
CA ALA A 154 9.30 16.52 11.33
C ALA A 154 10.53 17.41 11.05
N PRO A 155 10.53 18.68 11.44
CA PRO A 155 9.38 19.45 11.95
C PRO A 155 8.37 19.74 10.83
N THR A 156 7.08 19.78 11.16
CA THR A 156 6.03 20.15 10.21
C THR A 156 5.98 21.66 9.96
N LYS A 157 5.66 22.04 8.73
CA LYS A 157 5.41 23.43 8.31
C LYS A 157 3.97 23.57 7.81
N VAL A 158 3.43 24.78 7.80
CA VAL A 158 2.08 25.05 7.26
C VAL A 158 1.94 24.55 5.81
N SER A 159 3.00 24.67 5.00
CA SER A 159 3.08 24.16 3.63
C SER A 159 2.97 22.64 3.49
N ASP A 160 3.09 21.91 4.60
CA ASP A 160 2.89 20.47 4.61
C ASP A 160 1.42 20.07 4.75
N SER A 161 0.52 21.03 4.93
CA SER A 161 -0.92 20.78 4.85
C SER A 161 -1.33 20.36 3.44
N GLY A 162 -2.39 19.55 3.35
CA GLY A 162 -2.95 19.12 2.09
C GLY A 162 -3.50 17.72 2.13
N THR A 163 -3.86 17.23 0.95
CA THR A 163 -4.44 15.90 0.75
C THR A 163 -3.33 14.90 0.46
N TYR A 164 -3.25 13.84 1.27
CA TYR A 164 -2.24 12.79 1.17
C TYR A 164 -2.83 11.49 0.66
N LEU A 165 -2.07 10.80 -0.18
CA LEU A 165 -2.36 9.48 -0.74
C LEU A 165 -1.11 8.61 -0.69
N CYS A 166 -1.29 7.31 -0.54
CA CYS A 166 -0.24 6.31 -0.66
C CYS A 166 -0.60 5.32 -1.77
N CYS A 167 0.32 5.09 -2.70
CA CYS A 167 0.23 4.03 -3.71
C CYS A 167 1.07 2.84 -3.24
N ALA A 168 0.47 1.64 -3.26
CA ALA A 168 1.16 0.38 -3.09
C ALA A 168 1.23 -0.35 -4.44
N SER A 169 2.42 -0.76 -4.88
CA SER A 169 2.64 -1.35 -6.21
C SER A 169 3.56 -2.56 -6.20
N ASN A 170 3.28 -3.54 -7.05
CA ASN A 170 4.17 -4.67 -7.35
C ASN A 170 4.05 -5.06 -8.83
N SER A 171 4.65 -6.20 -9.23
CA SER A 171 4.64 -6.68 -10.62
C SER A 171 3.24 -7.02 -11.17
N HIS A 172 2.23 -7.15 -10.33
CA HIS A 172 0.85 -7.47 -10.71
C HIS A 172 -0.07 -6.24 -10.76
N GLY A 173 0.41 -5.05 -10.36
CA GLY A 173 -0.35 -3.80 -10.45
C GLY A 173 -0.13 -2.87 -9.26
N GLU A 174 -1.10 -1.97 -9.06
CA GLU A 174 -1.08 -0.97 -8.00
C GLU A 174 -2.46 -0.81 -7.33
N HIS A 175 -2.45 -0.32 -6.09
CA HIS A 175 -3.65 0.01 -5.32
C HIS A 175 -3.38 1.25 -4.46
N TRP A 176 -4.29 2.20 -4.53
CA TRP A 176 -4.22 3.49 -3.85
C TRP A 176 -5.03 3.50 -2.55
N THR A 177 -4.54 4.20 -1.53
CA THR A 177 -5.34 4.50 -0.35
C THR A 177 -6.42 5.52 -0.67
N ASN A 178 -7.44 5.61 0.19
CA ASN A 178 -8.27 6.81 0.32
C ASN A 178 -7.39 8.06 0.53
N ALA A 179 -7.85 9.18 -0.02
CA ALA A 179 -7.29 10.50 0.25
C ALA A 179 -7.59 10.91 1.70
N VAL A 180 -6.62 11.51 2.37
CA VAL A 180 -6.82 12.10 3.70
C VAL A 180 -6.31 13.52 3.76
N ASP A 181 -7.08 14.40 4.39
CA ASP A 181 -6.71 15.79 4.56
C ASP A 181 -5.96 15.99 5.87
N ILE A 182 -4.80 16.64 5.75
CA ILE A 182 -3.93 16.99 6.86
C ILE A 182 -3.87 18.51 6.99
N HIS A 183 -4.16 18.98 8.21
CA HIS A 183 -4.08 20.40 8.53
C HIS A 183 -2.97 20.64 9.53
N ILE A 184 -2.01 21.48 9.15
CA ILE A 184 -0.94 21.96 10.03
C ILE A 184 -1.15 23.43 10.34
N GLY A 185 -1.22 23.75 11.62
CA GLY A 185 -1.41 25.12 12.08
C GLY A 185 -1.04 25.29 13.54
N GLU A 186 -1.07 26.52 14.01
CA GLU A 186 -0.90 26.80 15.44
C GLU A 186 -2.15 26.35 16.22
N GLN A 187 -1.97 25.81 17.42
CA GLN A 187 -3.07 25.76 18.39
C GLN A 187 -3.43 27.21 18.71
N ARG A 188 -4.56 27.68 18.20
CA ARG A 188 -5.26 28.75 18.90
C ARG A 188 -5.80 28.13 20.18
N GLN A 189 -5.10 28.31 21.30
CA GLN A 189 -5.73 28.24 22.61
C GLN A 189 -7.00 29.11 22.53
N PRO A 190 -8.21 28.57 22.74
CA PRO A 190 -9.38 29.39 22.73
C PRO A 190 -9.36 30.27 23.99
N THR A 191 -8.83 31.48 23.88
CA THR A 191 -9.28 32.57 24.74
C THR A 191 -10.74 32.85 24.36
N SER A 192 -11.63 32.54 25.29
CA SER A 192 -13.06 32.86 25.41
C SER A 192 -13.91 33.00 24.13
N LEU A 193 -14.94 32.15 24.05
CA LEU A 193 -16.27 32.44 23.48
C LEU A 193 -16.30 33.33 22.24
N CYS A 194 -16.16 32.71 21.07
CA CYS A 194 -16.85 33.22 19.89
C CYS A 194 -17.56 32.04 19.22
N CYS A 195 -18.88 32.13 19.15
CA CYS A 195 -19.72 31.21 18.41
C CYS A 195 -19.23 31.19 16.97
N LYS A 196 -18.47 30.15 16.60
CA LYS A 196 -18.34 29.79 15.19
C LYS A 196 -19.77 29.62 14.69
N PRO A 197 -20.25 30.41 13.70
CA PRO A 197 -21.50 30.09 13.06
C PRO A 197 -21.35 28.66 12.54
N PRO A 198 -22.29 27.75 12.82
CA PRO A 198 -22.20 26.42 12.28
C PRO A 198 -22.29 26.56 10.76
N ALA A 199 -21.20 26.27 10.05
CA ALA A 199 -21.21 26.15 8.61
C ALA A 199 -22.13 24.97 8.27
N THR A 200 -23.41 25.27 8.11
CA THR A 200 -24.52 24.33 7.95
C THR A 200 -24.85 24.10 6.48
N GLY A 201 -24.35 24.95 5.58
CA GLY A 201 -24.56 24.83 4.14
C GLY A 201 -23.59 23.82 3.52
N LYS A 202 -24.13 22.80 2.87
CA LYS A 202 -23.38 21.97 1.91
C LYS A 202 -23.56 22.58 0.52
N ILE A 203 -22.50 22.71 -0.26
CA ILE A 203 -22.57 23.21 -1.65
C ILE A 203 -21.97 22.15 -2.57
N ALA A 204 -22.61 21.86 -3.70
CA ALA A 204 -22.09 20.98 -4.75
C ALA A 204 -22.00 21.74 -6.08
N LEU A 205 -20.84 21.67 -6.74
CA LEU A 205 -20.64 22.19 -8.08
C LEU A 205 -20.70 21.02 -9.07
N LEU A 206 -21.69 21.03 -9.96
CA LEU A 206 -21.82 20.09 -11.06
C LEU A 206 -21.27 20.74 -12.33
N VAL A 207 -20.23 20.15 -12.90
CA VAL A 207 -19.66 20.55 -14.20
C VAL A 207 -19.89 19.42 -15.18
N GLY A 208 -20.73 19.65 -16.18
CA GLY A 208 -21.02 18.67 -17.23
C GLY A 208 -20.60 19.21 -18.59
N ASN A 209 -20.06 18.34 -19.43
CA ASN A 209 -19.72 18.65 -20.81
C ASN A 209 -20.68 17.92 -21.75
N ASN A 210 -21.60 18.65 -22.39
CA ASN A 210 -22.64 18.12 -23.27
C ASN A 210 -22.15 17.84 -24.70
N ARG A 211 -20.88 18.13 -25.02
CA ARG A 211 -20.31 18.01 -26.36
C ARG A 211 -19.50 16.73 -26.59
N TYR A 212 -19.53 15.76 -25.66
CA TYR A 212 -18.96 14.43 -25.88
C TYR A 212 -19.76 13.66 -26.93
N GLN A 213 -19.47 13.87 -28.22
CA GLN A 213 -20.18 13.24 -29.34
C GLN A 213 -19.48 11.97 -29.88
N HIS A 214 -18.32 11.57 -29.35
CA HIS A 214 -17.49 10.53 -29.97
C HIS A 214 -16.93 9.45 -29.03
N HIS A 215 -17.40 9.34 -27.78
CA HIS A 215 -16.91 8.32 -26.85
C HIS A 215 -18.07 7.47 -26.30
N PRO A 216 -18.21 6.19 -26.72
CA PRO A 216 -19.40 5.38 -26.43
C PRO A 216 -19.64 5.11 -24.93
N ASN A 217 -18.61 5.26 -24.09
CA ASN A 217 -18.67 5.04 -22.64
C ASN A 217 -18.60 6.32 -21.79
N LEU A 218 -18.58 7.52 -22.40
CA LEU A 218 -18.46 8.80 -21.69
C LEU A 218 -19.56 9.79 -22.11
N VAL A 219 -20.76 9.29 -22.39
CA VAL A 219 -21.94 10.14 -22.52
C VAL A 219 -22.59 10.19 -21.16
N ALA A 220 -22.51 11.33 -20.46
CA ALA A 220 -23.40 11.63 -19.35
C ALA A 220 -24.61 12.34 -19.95
N PRO A 221 -25.73 11.64 -20.27
CA PRO A 221 -26.92 12.28 -20.80
C PRO A 221 -27.38 13.40 -19.86
N VAL A 222 -27.98 14.45 -20.42
CA VAL A 222 -28.55 15.59 -19.67
C VAL A 222 -29.48 15.12 -18.52
N ARG A 223 -30.10 13.94 -18.70
CA ARG A 223 -30.91 13.25 -17.69
C ARG A 223 -30.11 12.86 -16.44
N ASP A 224 -28.87 12.42 -16.57
CA ASP A 224 -28.04 11.97 -15.45
C ASP A 224 -27.57 13.15 -14.58
N VAL A 225 -27.29 14.29 -15.21
CA VAL A 225 -26.97 15.54 -14.49
C VAL A 225 -28.17 16.03 -13.68
N PHE A 226 -29.38 15.93 -14.25
CA PHE A 226 -30.61 16.31 -13.56
C PHE A 226 -30.91 15.40 -12.36
N GLU A 227 -30.79 14.08 -12.52
CA GLU A 227 -30.98 13.12 -11.42
C GLU A 227 -29.92 13.30 -10.33
N LEU A 228 -28.65 13.49 -10.69
CA LEU A 228 -27.57 13.73 -9.74
C LEU A 228 -27.77 15.03 -8.95
N ARG A 229 -28.19 16.11 -9.63
CA ARG A 229 -28.59 17.36 -8.97
C ARG A 229 -29.67 17.11 -7.92
N ARG A 230 -30.72 16.38 -8.29
CA ARG A 230 -31.85 16.11 -7.40
C ARG A 230 -31.44 15.26 -6.19
N LEU A 231 -30.54 14.30 -6.37
CA LEU A 231 -29.99 13.50 -5.27
C LEU A 231 -29.17 14.36 -4.29
N LEU A 232 -28.33 15.26 -4.81
CA LEU A 232 -27.54 16.18 -4.00
C LEU A 232 -28.43 17.16 -3.23
N GLU A 233 -29.48 17.69 -3.85
CA GLU A 233 -30.47 18.54 -3.19
C GLU A 233 -31.19 17.79 -2.05
N HIS A 234 -31.57 16.51 -2.24
CA HIS A 234 -32.14 15.66 -1.16
C HIS A 234 -31.16 15.42 0.00
N LEU A 235 -29.86 15.41 -0.26
CA LEU A 235 -28.82 15.27 0.76
C LEU A 235 -28.49 16.61 1.47
N GLY A 236 -29.21 17.68 1.14
CA GLY A 236 -29.11 19.00 1.75
C GLY A 236 -28.01 19.88 1.13
N PHE A 237 -27.62 19.62 -0.12
CA PHE A 237 -26.68 20.48 -0.85
C PHE A 237 -27.40 21.60 -1.61
N GLN A 238 -26.86 22.81 -1.58
CA GLN A 238 -27.09 23.82 -2.60
C GLN A 238 -26.27 23.48 -3.84
N VAL A 239 -26.92 23.26 -4.97
CA VAL A 239 -26.24 22.78 -6.19
C VAL A 239 -26.11 23.91 -7.21
N VAL A 240 -24.88 24.17 -7.67
CA VAL A 240 -24.58 25.05 -8.79
C VAL A 240 -24.21 24.18 -9.98
N SER A 241 -24.87 24.35 -11.13
CA SER A 241 -24.61 23.54 -12.33
C SER A 241 -24.06 24.42 -13.45
N LEU A 242 -22.91 24.02 -14.01
CA LEU A 242 -22.29 24.62 -15.18
C LEU A 242 -22.27 23.57 -16.28
N LEU A 243 -23.11 23.77 -17.29
CA LEU A 243 -23.25 22.90 -18.46
C LEU A 243 -22.96 23.74 -19.71
N ASP A 244 -22.24 23.19 -20.67
CA ASP A 244 -21.86 23.83 -21.95
C ASP A 244 -22.70 23.36 -23.17
#